data_AF-A0A6J1WKM8-F1
#
_entry.id   AF-A0A6J1WKM8-F1
#
_cell.length_a   1.000
_cell.length_b   1.000
_cell.length_c   1.000
_cell.angle_alpha   90.00
_cell.angle_beta   90.00
_cell.angle_gamma   90.00
#
_symmetry.space_group_name_H-M   'P 1'
#
loop_
_entity.id
_entity.type
_entity.pdbx_description
1 polymer ?
#
loop_
_entity_poly.entity_id
_entity_poly.type
_entity_poly.pdbx_seq_one_letter_code
_entity_poly.pdbx_strand_id
1 'polypeptide(L)' 'MVRSCAAQTCPPYLFQCAYGACVDQGADCNGIQECADGSDESDELCRRISVTSDLSNRNDD' A
#
# COMPACT_ATOMS: atom_id res chain seq x y z
N MET A 1 -23.35 -17.15 5.78
CA MET A 1 -22.58 -16.03 6.35
C MET A 1 -21.26 -15.91 5.61
N VAL A 2 -21.26 -15.34 4.40
CA VAL A 2 -19.99 -14.97 3.75
C VAL A 2 -19.54 -13.71 4.47
N ARG A 3 -18.63 -13.86 5.44
CA ARG A 3 -17.86 -12.72 5.93
C ARG A 3 -17.05 -12.27 4.73
N SER A 4 -17.50 -11.22 4.06
CA SER A 4 -16.67 -10.46 3.15
C SER A 4 -15.35 -10.26 3.88
N CYS A 5 -14.29 -10.87 3.36
CA CYS A 5 -12.95 -10.43 3.70
C CYS A 5 -12.92 -9.01 3.16
N ALA A 6 -13.38 -8.04 3.96
CA ALA A 6 -13.10 -6.65 3.73
C ALA A 6 -11.62 -6.67 3.42
N ALA A 7 -11.26 -6.24 2.21
CA ALA A 7 -9.88 -6.18 1.78
C ALA A 7 -9.09 -5.73 3.01
N GLN A 8 -8.18 -6.59 3.51
CA GLN A 8 -7.33 -6.24 4.63
C GLN A 8 -6.30 -5.26 4.07
N THR A 9 -6.81 -4.13 3.58
CA THR A 9 -6.07 -2.89 3.47
C THR A 9 -5.68 -2.56 4.88
N CYS A 10 -4.38 -2.30 5.04
CA CYS A 10 -3.87 -1.77 6.27
C CYS A 10 -4.72 -0.56 6.66
N PRO A 11 -4.91 -0.31 7.96
CA PRO A 11 -5.56 0.90 8.42
C PRO A 11 -5.01 2.14 7.71
N PRO A 12 -5.78 3.23 7.55
CA PRO A 12 -5.36 4.39 6.77
C PRO A 12 -4.09 5.09 7.30
N TYR A 13 -3.63 4.71 8.50
CA TYR A 13 -2.40 5.16 9.16
C TYR A 13 -1.25 4.12 9.04
N LEU A 14 -1.35 3.16 8.13
CA LEU A 14 -0.33 2.12 7.91
C LEU A 14 -0.15 1.95 6.40
N PHE A 15 1.08 1.82 5.95
CA PHE A 15 1.41 1.55 4.56
C PHE A 15 1.40 0.04 4.29
N GLN A 16 0.76 -0.37 3.18
CA GLN A 16 0.72 -1.77 2.78
C GLN A 16 1.85 -2.08 1.79
N CYS A 17 2.78 -2.93 2.20
CA CYS A 17 3.82 -3.48 1.33
C CYS A 17 3.21 -4.26 0.16
N ALA A 18 3.96 -4.42 -0.94
CA ALA A 18 3.49 -5.16 -2.14
C ALA A 18 3.06 -6.60 -1.84
N TYR A 19 3.72 -7.25 -0.88
CA TYR A 19 3.43 -8.61 -0.44
C TYR A 19 2.26 -8.69 0.56
N GLY A 20 1.71 -7.55 0.98
CA GLY A 20 0.53 -7.47 1.83
C GLY A 20 0.77 -7.21 3.32
N ALA A 21 2.01 -7.01 3.78
CA ALA A 21 2.26 -6.57 5.15
C ALA A 21 1.93 -5.09 5.37
N CYS A 22 1.73 -4.74 6.64
CA CYS A 22 1.52 -3.37 7.08
C CYS A 22 2.74 -2.87 7.84
N VAL A 23 3.28 -1.74 7.40
CA VAL A 23 4.34 -0.98 8.07
C VAL A 23 3.80 0.39 8.45
N ASP A 24 4.55 1.15 9.26
CA ASP A 24 4.13 2.44 9.77
C ASP A 24 3.79 3.42 8.63
N GLN A 25 2.88 4.39 8.86
CA GLN A 25 2.61 5.42 7.84
C GLN A 25 3.81 6.34 7.59
N GLY A 26 4.83 6.28 8.45
CA GLY A 26 6.08 6.99 8.25
C GLY A 26 7.15 6.12 7.59
N ALA A 27 6.80 4.87 7.25
CA ALA A 27 7.69 3.91 6.61
C ALA A 27 7.70 4.05 5.10
N ASP A 28 6.70 4.71 4.50
CA ASP A 28 6.69 4.90 3.06
C ASP A 28 7.70 5.97 2.63
N CYS A 29 8.53 5.63 1.66
CA CYS A 29 9.50 6.54 1.05
C CYS A 29 10.38 7.31 2.05
N ASN A 30 10.65 6.74 3.20
CA ASN A 30 11.41 7.37 4.27
C ASN A 30 12.92 7.14 4.16
N GLY A 31 13.36 6.37 3.16
CA GLY A 31 14.75 5.98 2.93
C GLY A 31 15.19 4.75 3.72
N ILE A 32 14.27 4.08 4.42
CA ILE A 32 14.52 2.91 5.27
C ILE A 32 13.66 1.76 4.77
N GLN A 33 14.32 0.65 4.43
CA GLN A 33 13.62 -0.57 4.06
C GLN A 33 13.02 -1.24 5.31
N GLU A 34 11.72 -1.06 5.51
CA GLU A 34 10.89 -1.73 6.52
C GLU A 34 10.10 -2.91 5.91
N CYS A 35 9.72 -2.83 4.63
CA CYS A 35 9.20 -4.00 3.92
C CYS A 35 10.32 -5.00 3.62
N ALA A 36 10.04 -6.30 3.77
CA ALA A 36 10.99 -7.36 3.43
C ALA A 36 11.51 -7.26 1.97
N ASP A 37 10.64 -6.82 1.06
CA ASP A 37 10.92 -6.65 -0.36
C ASP A 37 11.36 -5.22 -0.73
N GLY A 38 11.49 -4.30 0.23
CA GLY A 38 11.78 -2.88 -0.03
C GLY A 38 10.70 -2.16 -0.83
N SER A 39 9.47 -2.67 -0.79
CA SER A 39 8.33 -2.13 -1.51
C SER A 39 7.91 -0.74 -1.02
N ASP A 40 8.02 -0.48 0.27
CA ASP A 40 7.88 0.84 0.91
C ASP A 40 8.84 1.89 0.35
N GLU A 41 10.04 1.48 -0.06
CA GLU A 41 11.08 2.34 -0.64
C GLU A 41 11.18 2.22 -2.17
N SER A 42 10.27 1.47 -2.80
CA SER A 42 10.32 1.28 -4.25
C SER A 42 9.78 2.51 -4.98
N ASP A 43 10.53 3.02 -5.96
CA ASP A 43 10.13 4.15 -6.82
C ASP A 43 8.70 4.00 -7.39
N GLU A 44 8.29 2.78 -7.73
CA GLU A 44 6.97 2.50 -8.28
C GLU A 44 5.83 2.65 -7.27
N LEU A 45 6.04 2.23 -6.02
CA LEU A 45 5.03 2.37 -4.97
C LEU A 45 5.06 3.75 -4.35
N CYS A 46 6.24 4.33 -4.19
CA CYS A 46 6.41 5.70 -3.73
C CYS A 46 5.71 6.73 -4.63
N ARG A 47 5.71 6.48 -5.94
CA ARG A 47 4.94 7.29 -6.91
C ARG A 47 3.43 7.01 -6.90
N ARG A 48 2.99 5.92 -6.27
CA ARG A 48 1.59 5.43 -6.29
C ARG A 48 0.77 5.87 -5.08
N ILE A 49 1.40 6.39 -4.03
CA ILE A 49 0.75 6.69 -2.73
C ILE A 49 -0.31 7.80 -2.81
N SER A 50 -0.34 8.59 -3.88
CA SER A 50 -1.30 9.69 -4.07
C SER A 50 -2.62 9.32 -4.75
N VAL A 51 -2.93 8.03 -4.97
CA VAL A 51 -4.23 7.63 -5.53
C VAL A 51 -4.87 6.58 -4.63
N THR A 52 -5.58 7.11 -3.63
CA THR A 52 -6.41 6.46 -2.62
C THR A 52 -6.97 5.09 -2.97
N SER A 53 -6.95 4.22 -1.96
CA SER A 53 -7.39 2.82 -1.83
C SER A 53 -8.78 2.40 -2.36
N ASP A 54 -9.44 3.20 -3.19
CA ASP A 54 -10.74 2.87 -3.78
C ASP A 54 -10.90 3.66 -5.09
N LEU A 55 -10.57 3.07 -6.24
CA LEU A 55 -11.24 3.44 -7.49
C LEU A 55 -11.07 2.34 -8.54
N SER A 56 -12.14 1.56 -8.63
CA SER A 56 -12.63 1.04 -9.91
C SER A 56 -12.73 2.20 -10.91
N ASN A 57 -11.70 2.44 -11.72
CA ASN A 57 -11.80 2.84 -13.14
C ASN A 57 -10.41 3.11 -13.73
N ARG A 58 -9.78 2.04 -14.20
CA ARG A 58 -8.81 2.11 -15.29
C ARG A 58 -9.57 2.34 -16.60
N ASN A 59 -9.61 3.58 -17.06
CA ASN A 59 -9.58 3.82 -18.50
C ASN A 59 -8.18 4.37 -18.78
N ASP A 60 -7.23 3.45 -18.91
CA ASP A 60 -5.93 3.70 -19.52
C ASP A 60 -6.18 3.92 -21.02
N ASP A 61 -5.96 5.14 -21.52
CA ASP A 61 -5.70 5.47 -22.94
C ASP A 61 -4.24 5.89 -23.07
#